data_AF-A0A7L1FG71-F1
#
_entry.id   AF-A0A7L1FG71-F1
#
_cell.length_a   1.000
_cell.length_b   1.000
_cell.length_c   1.000
_cell.angle_alpha   90.00
_cell.angle_beta   90.00
_cell.angle_gamma   90.00
#
_symmetry.space_group_name_H-M   'P 1'
#
loop_
_entity.id
_entity.type
_entity.pdbx_description
1 polymer ?
#
loop_
_entity_poly.entity_id
_entity_poly.type
_entity_poly.pdbx_seq_one_letter_code
_entity_poly.pdbx_strand_id
1 'polypeptide(L)'
;FLGPFCEELVDPCVSQPCLNGGICQYNQSGYVCNCPSGFLGHSCEIDINECSSRPCQNRGTCIDLPNQNYNCRCMPGFTGKNCEEVIDYCKLLSINCLNEGLCLNIIGGFTCLCPRDFTGEFCEVQIDNCGSNSCENGGTCIGYKDHFKCTCPIGFEGERCELDIDACLFNNISCAPGALCFYDEENQRSHCVCALGWTGNTCLENINDCEINQCQHGATCEDGINKYSCDCVPGYEGPLCEVEINECSSSPCRNGATCVDLSGHFSCHCTAGFKGETCSVRINECQDRPCWNGGTCEEDISGFSCNCPFGFSGQYCETEMNECDSAPCLNGAVCQNDVNSYDCFCPEGFEGPNCEINFDECTYGFCKSNSTCLDLVADYSCACPPGFTDKNCSTDIDECSSKPCKNGGHCHDLIGEFYCSC
;
A
#
# COMPACT_ATOMS: atom_id res chain seq x y z
N PHE A 1 -8.70 100.07 59.43
CA PHE A 1 -7.94 100.96 60.31
C PHE A 1 -6.48 100.57 60.29
N LEU A 2 -5.56 101.54 60.41
CA LEU A 2 -4.12 101.31 60.54
C LEU A 2 -3.57 102.10 61.75
N GLY A 3 -2.43 101.66 62.29
CA GLY A 3 -1.81 102.21 63.50
C GLY A 3 -1.80 101.20 64.66
N PRO A 4 -0.86 101.32 65.62
CA PRO A 4 -0.67 100.36 66.71
C PRO A 4 -1.85 100.28 67.69
N PHE A 5 -2.83 101.20 67.60
CA PHE A 5 -4.10 101.17 68.35
C PHE A 5 -5.33 101.23 67.44
N CYS A 6 -5.18 100.97 66.14
CA CYS A 6 -6.24 101.01 65.11
C CYS A 6 -7.03 102.33 65.10
N GLU A 7 -6.35 103.47 65.18
CA GLU A 7 -6.94 104.80 65.39
C GLU A 7 -7.37 105.54 64.11
N GLU A 8 -6.94 105.12 62.91
CA GLU A 8 -7.30 105.80 61.65
C GLU A 8 -8.29 105.02 60.77
N LEU A 9 -9.45 105.61 60.46
CA LEU A 9 -10.42 105.11 59.46
C LEU A 9 -9.82 105.19 58.05
N VAL A 10 -9.76 104.06 57.32
CA VAL A 10 -9.33 104.04 55.91
C VAL A 10 -10.58 104.00 55.04
N ASP A 11 -10.77 105.01 54.18
CA ASP A 11 -11.83 105.01 53.18
C ASP A 11 -11.60 103.87 52.17
N PRO A 12 -12.45 102.83 52.13
CA PRO A 12 -12.33 101.69 51.22
C PRO A 12 -12.40 102.08 49.74
N CYS A 13 -13.03 103.20 49.38
CA CYS A 13 -13.18 103.65 47.99
C CYS A 13 -11.87 104.17 47.37
N VAL A 14 -10.83 104.46 48.17
CA VAL A 14 -9.51 104.88 47.67
C VAL A 14 -8.86 103.81 46.79
N SER A 15 -9.18 102.53 47.03
CA SER A 15 -8.69 101.39 46.24
C SER A 15 -9.34 101.24 44.86
N GLN A 16 -10.30 102.11 44.51
CA GLN A 16 -11.13 102.04 43.30
C GLN A 16 -11.76 100.65 43.07
N PRO A 17 -12.56 100.14 44.01
CA PRO A 17 -13.07 98.77 43.96
C PRO A 17 -14.22 98.56 42.96
N CYS A 18 -14.79 99.63 42.39
CA CYS A 18 -15.87 99.55 41.39
C CYS A 18 -15.30 99.52 39.97
N LEU A 19 -15.60 98.46 39.24
CA LEU A 19 -15.18 98.21 37.87
C LEU A 19 -16.18 98.82 36.87
N ASN A 20 -15.83 98.79 35.58
CA ASN A 20 -16.70 99.18 34.45
C ASN A 20 -17.37 100.56 34.59
N GLY A 21 -16.66 101.53 35.19
CA GLY A 21 -17.17 102.89 35.37
C GLY A 21 -18.20 103.05 36.50
N GLY A 22 -18.33 102.05 37.38
CA GLY A 22 -19.16 102.12 38.57
C GLY A 22 -18.71 103.19 39.57
N ILE A 23 -19.67 103.81 40.25
CA ILE A 23 -19.42 104.91 41.19
C ILE A 23 -19.36 104.33 42.62
N CYS A 24 -18.20 104.46 43.28
CA CYS A 24 -17.99 103.98 44.66
C CYS A 24 -18.58 104.92 45.71
N GLN A 25 -19.30 104.37 46.68
CA GLN A 25 -19.83 105.08 47.83
C GLN A 25 -19.46 104.36 49.14
N TYR A 26 -18.90 105.09 50.11
CA TYR A 26 -18.53 104.55 51.43
C TYR A 26 -19.77 104.35 52.32
N ASN A 27 -19.84 103.21 53.04
CA ASN A 27 -20.88 102.96 54.04
C ASN A 27 -20.29 102.35 55.34
N GLN A 28 -21.13 102.19 56.37
CA GLN A 28 -20.71 101.68 57.68
C GLN A 28 -20.17 100.24 57.68
N SER A 29 -20.32 99.51 56.57
CA SER A 29 -19.88 98.12 56.40
C SER A 29 -18.74 97.98 55.37
N GLY A 30 -18.22 99.08 54.82
CA GLY A 30 -17.22 99.08 53.75
C GLY A 30 -17.61 100.04 52.63
N TYR A 31 -17.87 99.51 51.43
CA TYR A 31 -18.26 100.30 50.25
C TYR A 31 -19.44 99.67 49.51
N VAL A 32 -20.09 100.44 48.65
CA VAL A 32 -21.12 100.00 47.69
C VAL A 32 -20.81 100.64 46.33
N CYS A 33 -20.90 99.85 45.27
CA CYS A 33 -20.77 100.34 43.89
C CYS A 33 -22.13 100.54 43.23
N ASN A 34 -22.38 101.75 42.72
CA ASN A 34 -23.53 102.03 41.87
C ASN A 34 -23.12 101.78 40.41
N CYS A 35 -23.68 100.72 39.82
CA CYS A 35 -23.30 100.26 38.50
C CYS A 35 -24.02 101.02 37.39
N PRO A 36 -23.33 101.33 36.26
CA PRO A 36 -23.98 101.87 35.07
C PRO A 36 -24.96 100.85 34.48
N SER A 37 -25.94 101.33 33.72
CA SER A 37 -26.92 100.46 33.06
C SER A 37 -26.22 99.48 32.11
N GLY A 38 -26.37 98.17 32.36
CA GLY A 38 -25.64 97.12 31.65
C GLY A 38 -24.69 96.31 32.55
N PHE A 39 -24.44 96.75 33.80
CA PHE A 39 -23.60 96.02 34.75
C PHE A 39 -24.30 95.76 36.09
N LEU A 40 -23.97 94.64 36.71
CA LEU A 40 -24.44 94.13 38.01
C LEU A 40 -23.25 93.60 38.83
N GLY A 41 -23.50 93.19 40.06
CA GLY A 41 -22.46 92.70 40.98
C GLY A 41 -22.09 93.72 42.04
N HIS A 42 -21.33 93.29 43.05
CA HIS A 42 -20.99 94.15 44.20
C HIS A 42 -20.00 95.26 43.81
N SER A 43 -19.19 94.99 42.79
CA SER A 43 -18.16 95.84 42.21
C SER A 43 -18.47 96.21 40.75
N CYS A 44 -19.70 96.00 40.26
CA CYS A 44 -20.07 96.20 38.85
C CYS A 44 -19.28 95.35 37.86
N GLU A 45 -18.88 94.16 38.32
CA GLU A 45 -18.04 93.20 37.63
C GLU A 45 -18.80 92.31 36.63
N ILE A 46 -20.13 92.24 36.73
CA ILE A 46 -20.97 91.35 35.94
C ILE A 46 -21.64 92.17 34.83
N ASP A 47 -21.37 91.86 33.56
CA ASP A 47 -22.10 92.41 32.40
C ASP A 47 -23.48 91.72 32.27
N ILE A 48 -24.53 92.47 31.95
CA ILE A 48 -25.87 91.92 31.75
C ILE A 48 -25.91 91.17 30.42
N ASN A 49 -26.32 89.91 30.46
CA ASN A 49 -26.37 89.09 29.25
C ASN A 49 -27.68 89.32 28.47
N GLU A 50 -27.62 90.16 27.44
CA GLU A 50 -28.74 90.46 26.53
C GLU A 50 -29.22 89.25 25.73
N CYS A 51 -28.32 88.29 25.47
CA CYS A 51 -28.64 87.04 24.78
C CYS A 51 -29.60 86.13 25.56
N SER A 52 -29.82 86.38 26.85
CA SER A 52 -30.81 85.66 27.68
C SER A 52 -32.23 85.79 27.14
N SER A 53 -32.54 86.90 26.45
CA SER A 53 -33.84 87.15 25.79
C SER A 53 -34.03 86.36 24.48
N ARG A 54 -33.00 85.66 24.00
CA ARG A 54 -32.95 84.92 22.73
C ARG A 54 -33.38 85.77 21.52
N PRO A 55 -32.71 86.90 21.24
CA PRO A 55 -33.12 87.82 20.19
C PRO A 55 -32.87 87.28 18.76
N CYS A 56 -31.89 86.38 18.58
CA CYS A 56 -31.53 85.84 17.26
C CYS A 56 -32.50 84.76 16.78
N GLN A 57 -33.10 84.98 15.61
CA GLN A 57 -34.00 84.06 14.91
C GLN A 57 -33.23 83.07 14.03
N ASN A 58 -33.95 82.12 13.40
CA ASN A 58 -33.40 81.15 12.45
C ASN A 58 -32.13 80.43 12.91
N ARG A 59 -32.11 80.07 14.20
CA ARG A 59 -30.99 79.39 14.88
C ARG A 59 -29.66 80.17 14.82
N GLY A 60 -29.71 81.49 14.64
CA GLY A 60 -28.54 82.36 14.76
C GLY A 60 -27.90 82.24 16.15
N THR A 61 -26.57 82.36 16.19
CA THR A 61 -25.83 82.35 17.46
C THR A 61 -25.80 83.76 18.02
N CYS A 62 -26.36 83.96 19.21
CA CYS A 62 -26.28 85.24 19.91
C CYS A 62 -24.92 85.40 20.58
N ILE A 63 -24.30 86.55 20.37
CA ILE A 63 -23.04 86.95 20.97
C ILE A 63 -23.31 88.21 21.81
N ASP A 64 -23.11 88.07 23.11
CA ASP A 64 -23.29 89.11 24.10
C ASP A 64 -22.14 90.14 24.01
N LEU A 65 -22.46 91.43 24.02
CA LEU A 65 -21.48 92.51 23.90
C LEU A 65 -21.67 93.51 25.06
N PRO A 66 -20.59 94.12 25.59
CA PRO A 66 -20.70 95.04 26.70
C PRO A 66 -21.59 96.26 26.40
N ASN A 67 -22.20 96.82 27.45
CA ASN A 67 -23.03 98.04 27.43
C ASN A 67 -24.41 97.89 26.77
N GLN A 68 -25.19 96.87 27.12
CA GLN A 68 -26.54 96.65 26.58
C GLN A 68 -26.57 96.39 25.07
N ASN A 69 -25.69 95.53 24.58
CA ASN A 69 -25.59 95.27 23.15
C ASN A 69 -25.41 93.77 22.86
N TYR A 70 -25.86 93.33 21.68
CA TYR A 70 -25.66 91.98 21.22
C TYR A 70 -25.50 91.95 19.72
N ASN A 71 -24.91 90.88 19.21
CA ASN A 71 -24.83 90.62 17.78
C ASN A 71 -25.30 89.19 17.48
N CYS A 72 -26.06 89.03 16.41
CA CYS A 72 -26.50 87.73 15.93
C CYS A 72 -25.62 87.27 14.77
N ARG A 73 -24.91 86.16 14.98
CA ARG A 73 -24.22 85.47 13.88
C ARG A 73 -25.19 84.53 13.19
N CYS A 74 -25.65 84.90 12.00
CA CYS A 74 -26.64 84.17 11.24
C CYS A 74 -26.10 82.88 10.61
N MET A 75 -26.95 81.85 10.52
CA MET A 75 -26.65 80.66 9.70
C MET A 75 -26.63 81.03 8.21
N PRO A 76 -25.90 80.27 7.36
CA PRO A 76 -25.94 80.45 5.91
C PRO A 76 -27.38 80.47 5.39
N GLY A 77 -27.71 81.45 4.55
CA GLY A 77 -29.05 81.65 4.02
C GLY A 77 -29.92 82.66 4.76
N PHE A 78 -29.45 83.23 5.87
CA PHE A 78 -30.18 84.24 6.63
C PHE A 78 -29.37 85.53 6.83
N THR A 79 -30.05 86.67 6.89
CA THR A 79 -29.49 88.00 7.13
C THR A 79 -30.45 88.85 7.98
N GLY A 80 -30.13 90.13 8.18
CA GLY A 80 -30.83 91.02 9.11
C GLY A 80 -30.16 91.07 10.49
N LYS A 81 -30.56 92.05 11.31
CA LYS A 81 -29.94 92.31 12.63
C LYS A 81 -30.09 91.12 13.58
N ASN A 82 -31.21 90.41 13.45
CA ASN A 82 -31.61 89.28 14.27
C ASN A 82 -31.70 87.98 13.45
N CYS A 83 -31.11 87.93 12.25
CA CYS A 83 -31.19 86.78 11.34
C CYS A 83 -32.62 86.44 10.88
N GLU A 84 -33.48 87.44 10.77
CA GLU A 84 -34.90 87.32 10.46
C GLU A 84 -35.20 87.24 8.95
N GLU A 85 -34.28 87.68 8.09
CA GLU A 85 -34.46 87.73 6.64
C GLU A 85 -33.83 86.51 5.97
N VAL A 86 -34.49 85.94 4.96
CA VAL A 86 -33.91 84.87 4.11
C VAL A 86 -33.20 85.51 2.92
N ILE A 87 -31.97 85.08 2.66
CA ILE A 87 -31.20 85.55 1.49
C ILE A 87 -31.83 84.98 0.22
N ASP A 88 -32.19 85.86 -0.71
CA ASP A 88 -32.61 85.50 -2.07
C ASP A 88 -31.37 85.40 -2.97
N TYR A 89 -30.79 84.20 -3.06
CA TYR A 89 -29.57 83.94 -3.82
C TYR A 89 -29.76 84.14 -5.33
N CYS A 90 -30.97 83.84 -5.85
CA CYS A 90 -31.30 84.08 -7.25
C CYS A 90 -31.13 85.57 -7.60
N LYS A 91 -31.59 86.47 -6.73
CA LYS A 91 -31.42 87.92 -6.94
C LYS A 91 -30.04 88.43 -6.55
N LEU A 92 -29.53 88.01 -5.38
CA LEU A 92 -28.26 88.49 -4.84
C LEU A 92 -27.09 88.22 -5.79
N LEU A 93 -27.07 87.03 -6.41
CA LEU A 93 -26.01 86.62 -7.34
C LEU A 93 -26.38 86.83 -8.81
N SER A 94 -27.56 87.39 -9.10
CA SER A 94 -28.08 87.56 -10.48
C SER A 94 -27.99 86.27 -11.30
N ILE A 95 -28.44 85.16 -10.72
CA ILE A 95 -28.38 83.84 -11.35
C ILE A 95 -29.26 83.80 -12.59
N ASN A 96 -28.67 83.35 -13.71
CA ASN A 96 -29.36 83.15 -14.97
C ASN A 96 -29.38 81.67 -15.34
N CYS A 97 -30.54 81.03 -15.22
CA CYS A 97 -30.74 79.66 -15.72
C CYS A 97 -30.99 79.74 -17.24
N LEU A 98 -30.17 79.05 -18.03
CA LEU A 98 -30.25 79.02 -19.48
C LEU A 98 -31.48 78.21 -19.95
N ASN A 99 -31.80 78.33 -21.25
CA ASN A 99 -32.86 77.57 -21.90
C ASN A 99 -34.22 77.67 -21.18
N GLU A 100 -34.61 78.89 -20.76
CA GLU A 100 -35.87 79.16 -20.05
C GLU A 100 -36.00 78.42 -18.70
N GLY A 101 -34.88 78.00 -18.11
CA GLY A 101 -34.86 77.40 -16.77
C GLY A 101 -35.34 78.37 -15.69
N LEU A 102 -35.97 77.83 -14.64
CA LEU A 102 -36.50 78.62 -13.53
C LEU A 102 -35.54 78.59 -12.33
N CYS A 103 -35.05 79.76 -11.89
CA CYS A 103 -34.27 79.86 -10.65
C CYS A 103 -35.18 79.78 -9.43
N LEU A 104 -34.92 78.82 -8.55
CA LEU A 104 -35.57 78.69 -7.27
C LEU A 104 -34.58 79.02 -6.15
N ASN A 105 -34.98 79.94 -5.28
CA ASN A 105 -34.23 80.25 -4.07
C ASN A 105 -34.45 79.15 -3.03
N ILE A 106 -33.36 78.58 -2.51
CA ILE A 106 -33.39 77.59 -1.42
C ILE A 106 -32.59 78.12 -0.24
N ILE A 107 -32.89 77.65 0.97
CA ILE A 107 -32.18 78.11 2.18
C ILE A 107 -30.70 77.72 2.04
N GLY A 108 -29.84 78.74 1.95
CA GLY A 108 -28.39 78.59 1.78
C GLY A 108 -27.88 78.52 0.34
N GLY A 109 -28.73 78.67 -0.69
CA GLY A 109 -28.30 78.68 -2.10
C GLY A 109 -29.42 78.87 -3.11
N PHE A 110 -29.21 78.39 -4.35
CA PHE A 110 -30.21 78.41 -5.43
C PHE A 110 -30.21 77.06 -6.17
N THR A 111 -31.24 76.81 -6.98
CA THR A 111 -31.25 75.71 -7.95
C THR A 111 -31.98 76.13 -9.22
N CYS A 112 -31.51 75.70 -10.38
CA CYS A 112 -32.20 75.88 -11.66
C CYS A 112 -33.04 74.64 -11.99
N LEU A 113 -34.34 74.81 -12.18
CA LEU A 113 -35.20 73.77 -12.75
C LEU A 113 -35.13 73.82 -14.28
N CYS A 114 -34.63 72.73 -14.88
CA CYS A 114 -34.40 72.65 -16.32
C CYS A 114 -35.62 72.06 -17.07
N PRO A 115 -35.87 72.49 -18.32
CA PRO A 115 -36.82 71.82 -19.21
C PRO A 115 -36.40 70.39 -19.55
N ARG A 116 -37.33 69.58 -20.08
CA ARG A 116 -37.18 68.12 -20.31
C ARG A 116 -35.94 67.70 -21.12
N ASP A 117 -35.39 68.57 -21.94
CA ASP A 117 -34.30 68.25 -22.87
C ASP A 117 -32.94 68.84 -22.44
N PHE A 118 -32.87 69.47 -21.25
CA PHE A 118 -31.67 70.12 -20.73
C PHE A 118 -31.32 69.66 -19.31
N THR A 119 -30.03 69.62 -19.01
CA THR A 119 -29.47 69.31 -17.69
C THR A 119 -28.28 70.25 -17.40
N GLY A 120 -27.67 70.13 -16.22
CA GLY A 120 -26.61 71.03 -15.75
C GLY A 120 -27.08 72.01 -14.66
N GLU A 121 -26.13 72.64 -13.98
CA GLU A 121 -26.40 73.55 -12.85
C GLU A 121 -27.17 74.81 -13.29
N PHE A 122 -26.96 75.23 -14.54
CA PHE A 122 -27.63 76.37 -15.17
C PHE A 122 -28.44 75.93 -16.40
N CYS A 123 -28.78 74.65 -16.54
CA CYS A 123 -29.51 74.09 -17.68
C CYS A 123 -28.79 74.26 -19.04
N GLU A 124 -27.47 74.26 -19.02
CA GLU A 124 -26.58 74.52 -20.16
C GLU A 124 -26.33 73.30 -21.07
N VAL A 125 -26.61 72.09 -20.60
CA VAL A 125 -26.27 70.84 -21.29
C VAL A 125 -27.51 70.25 -21.97
N GLN A 126 -27.45 69.97 -23.27
CA GLN A 126 -28.49 69.21 -23.97
C GLN A 126 -28.36 67.71 -23.65
N ILE A 127 -29.46 67.03 -23.38
CA ILE A 127 -29.45 65.58 -23.10
C ILE A 127 -29.18 64.80 -24.41
N ASP A 128 -28.01 64.15 -24.50
CA ASP A 128 -27.65 63.21 -25.58
C ASP A 128 -27.87 61.76 -25.12
N ASN A 129 -28.87 61.09 -25.69
CA ASN A 129 -29.22 59.70 -25.35
C ASN A 129 -28.20 58.67 -25.88
N CYS A 130 -27.27 59.06 -26.77
CA CYS A 130 -26.16 58.24 -27.26
C CYS A 130 -24.78 58.88 -26.93
N GLY A 131 -24.64 59.37 -25.70
CA GLY A 131 -23.36 59.88 -25.20
C GLY A 131 -22.20 58.86 -25.26
N SER A 132 -21.00 59.33 -24.94
CA SER A 132 -19.79 58.50 -24.92
C SER A 132 -19.97 57.31 -23.96
N ASN A 133 -19.77 56.09 -24.48
CA ASN A 133 -19.86 54.80 -23.76
C ASN A 133 -21.28 54.29 -23.42
N SER A 134 -22.32 54.65 -24.19
CA SER A 134 -23.62 53.98 -24.07
C SER A 134 -23.59 52.51 -24.50
N CYS A 135 -22.73 52.14 -25.46
CA CYS A 135 -22.47 50.76 -25.86
C CYS A 135 -20.98 50.43 -25.66
N GLU A 136 -20.70 49.27 -25.08
CA GLU A 136 -19.37 48.76 -24.79
C GLU A 136 -18.86 47.89 -25.95
N ASN A 137 -17.58 47.49 -25.88
CA ASN A 137 -16.94 46.54 -26.81
C ASN A 137 -17.17 46.82 -28.31
N GLY A 138 -17.19 48.10 -28.69
CA GLY A 138 -17.37 48.52 -30.09
C GLY A 138 -18.82 48.43 -30.60
N GLY A 139 -19.79 48.27 -29.71
CA GLY A 139 -21.22 48.31 -30.03
C GLY A 139 -21.65 49.65 -30.65
N THR A 140 -22.57 49.60 -31.60
CA THR A 140 -23.12 50.80 -32.26
C THR A 140 -24.39 51.27 -31.54
N CYS A 141 -24.44 52.54 -31.12
CA CYS A 141 -25.59 53.15 -30.43
C CYS A 141 -26.60 53.73 -31.40
N ILE A 142 -27.89 53.42 -31.18
CA ILE A 142 -29.02 53.99 -31.89
C ILE A 142 -29.92 54.69 -30.86
N GLY A 143 -30.00 56.03 -30.93
CA GLY A 143 -30.76 56.86 -29.99
C GLY A 143 -32.21 57.04 -30.41
N TYR A 144 -33.14 56.91 -29.47
CA TYR A 144 -34.56 57.22 -29.60
C TYR A 144 -34.95 58.36 -28.62
N LYS A 145 -36.20 58.82 -28.70
CA LYS A 145 -36.71 59.96 -27.93
C LYS A 145 -36.61 59.78 -26.41
N ASP A 146 -36.72 58.54 -25.91
CA ASP A 146 -36.76 58.22 -24.48
C ASP A 146 -35.84 57.04 -24.06
N HIS A 147 -35.06 56.46 -24.98
CA HIS A 147 -34.11 55.35 -24.70
C HIS A 147 -33.07 55.23 -25.82
N PHE A 148 -32.06 54.38 -25.64
CA PHE A 148 -31.10 53.99 -26.69
C PHE A 148 -31.08 52.47 -26.86
N LYS A 149 -30.59 51.98 -28.00
CA LYS A 149 -30.38 50.56 -28.27
C LYS A 149 -28.97 50.33 -28.84
N CYS A 150 -28.29 49.30 -28.35
CA CYS A 150 -27.00 48.86 -28.88
C CYS A 150 -27.16 47.72 -29.88
N THR A 151 -26.38 47.73 -30.95
CA THR A 151 -26.15 46.57 -31.82
C THR A 151 -24.75 46.04 -31.59
N CYS A 152 -24.64 44.79 -31.11
CA CYS A 152 -23.39 44.21 -30.67
C CYS A 152 -22.60 43.54 -31.80
N PRO A 153 -21.26 43.65 -31.81
CA PRO A 153 -20.39 42.86 -32.69
C PRO A 153 -20.46 41.36 -32.38
N ILE A 154 -19.97 40.53 -33.30
CA ILE A 154 -19.86 39.08 -33.11
C ILE A 154 -18.99 38.81 -31.88
N GLY A 155 -19.45 37.91 -30.99
CA GLY A 155 -18.75 37.58 -29.75
C GLY A 155 -19.23 38.35 -28.52
N PHE A 156 -20.17 39.30 -28.65
CA PHE A 156 -20.69 40.05 -27.50
C PHE A 156 -22.23 40.05 -27.45
N GLU A 157 -22.78 39.91 -26.24
CA GLU A 157 -24.21 40.04 -25.94
C GLU A 157 -24.47 40.99 -24.76
N GLY A 158 -25.74 41.17 -24.38
CA GLY A 158 -26.17 42.12 -23.36
C GLY A 158 -26.80 43.39 -23.94
N GLU A 159 -27.42 44.21 -23.08
CA GLU A 159 -28.11 45.43 -23.53
C GLU A 159 -27.14 46.53 -23.94
N ARG A 160 -25.88 46.46 -23.46
CA ARG A 160 -24.79 47.36 -23.79
C ARG A 160 -23.61 46.66 -24.46
N CYS A 161 -23.75 45.38 -24.84
CA CYS A 161 -22.65 44.57 -25.40
C CYS A 161 -21.52 44.28 -24.38
N GLU A 162 -21.86 44.22 -23.10
CA GLU A 162 -20.96 44.05 -21.96
C GLU A 162 -20.60 42.58 -21.67
N LEU A 163 -21.39 41.64 -22.20
CA LEU A 163 -21.19 40.22 -21.98
C LEU A 163 -20.41 39.62 -23.13
N ASP A 164 -19.35 38.87 -22.82
CA ASP A 164 -18.59 38.09 -23.79
C ASP A 164 -19.32 36.75 -24.04
N ILE A 165 -19.53 36.41 -25.31
CA ILE A 165 -20.10 35.12 -25.72
C ILE A 165 -18.93 34.15 -25.87
N ASP A 166 -18.88 33.15 -24.99
CA ASP A 166 -17.93 32.03 -25.13
C ASP A 166 -18.11 31.36 -26.50
N ALA A 167 -17.15 31.62 -27.40
CA ALA A 167 -17.14 31.15 -28.78
C ALA A 167 -17.23 29.61 -28.91
N CYS A 168 -16.94 28.87 -27.82
CA CYS A 168 -17.04 27.42 -27.77
C CYS A 168 -18.50 26.94 -27.68
N LEU A 169 -19.40 27.75 -27.09
CA LEU A 169 -20.84 27.49 -27.05
C LEU A 169 -21.53 27.84 -28.38
N PHE A 170 -20.97 28.77 -29.17
CA PHE A 170 -21.57 29.25 -30.41
C PHE A 170 -21.54 28.20 -31.55
N ASN A 171 -20.48 27.39 -31.63
CA ASN A 171 -20.30 26.35 -32.65
C ASN A 171 -20.62 24.93 -32.15
N ASN A 172 -21.22 24.80 -30.97
CA ASN A 172 -21.63 23.53 -30.38
C ASN A 172 -20.47 22.52 -30.26
N ILE A 173 -19.24 22.99 -29.99
CA ILE A 173 -18.09 22.14 -29.74
C ILE A 173 -17.86 22.06 -28.23
N SER A 174 -17.89 20.84 -27.71
CA SER A 174 -17.61 20.57 -26.29
C SER A 174 -16.30 19.81 -26.20
N CYS A 175 -15.29 20.44 -25.61
CA CYS A 175 -13.97 19.83 -25.40
C CYS A 175 -13.98 18.94 -24.16
N ALA A 176 -13.16 17.90 -24.15
CA ALA A 176 -12.96 17.05 -22.98
C ALA A 176 -12.45 17.85 -21.76
N PRO A 177 -12.72 17.39 -20.52
CA PRO A 177 -12.22 18.03 -19.31
C PRO A 177 -10.70 18.18 -19.34
N GLY A 178 -10.20 19.41 -19.20
CA GLY A 178 -8.76 19.72 -19.24
C GLY A 178 -8.20 20.04 -20.64
N ALA A 179 -8.99 19.90 -21.71
CA ALA A 179 -8.65 20.45 -23.02
C ALA A 179 -8.97 21.95 -23.08
N LEU A 180 -8.18 22.71 -23.85
CA LEU A 180 -8.40 24.14 -24.06
C LEU A 180 -9.20 24.35 -25.33
N CYS A 181 -10.20 25.22 -25.30
CA CYS A 181 -10.93 25.61 -26.49
C CYS A 181 -10.34 26.90 -27.06
N PHE A 182 -10.06 26.91 -28.36
CA PHE A 182 -9.48 28.06 -29.06
C PHE A 182 -10.37 28.46 -30.24
N TYR A 183 -10.55 29.77 -30.43
CA TYR A 183 -11.23 30.31 -31.61
C TYR A 183 -10.20 30.77 -32.64
N ASP A 184 -10.21 30.13 -33.80
CA ASP A 184 -9.40 30.54 -34.95
C ASP A 184 -10.15 31.66 -35.71
N GLU A 185 -9.67 32.89 -35.56
CA GLU A 185 -10.24 34.08 -36.22
C GLU A 185 -10.11 34.03 -37.75
N GLU A 186 -9.05 33.42 -38.29
CA GLU A 186 -8.82 33.37 -39.75
C GLU A 186 -9.78 32.39 -40.42
N ASN A 187 -10.03 31.24 -39.78
CA ASN A 187 -10.89 30.19 -40.31
C ASN A 187 -12.32 30.23 -39.76
N GLN A 188 -12.63 31.18 -38.88
CA GLN A 188 -13.95 31.36 -38.23
C GLN A 188 -14.45 30.05 -37.58
N ARG A 189 -13.55 29.29 -36.96
CA ARG A 189 -13.85 27.96 -36.40
C ARG A 189 -13.22 27.79 -35.03
N SER A 190 -13.99 27.25 -34.10
CA SER A 190 -13.47 26.80 -32.81
C SER A 190 -12.94 25.36 -32.91
N HIS A 191 -11.82 25.10 -32.25
CA HIS A 191 -11.23 23.77 -32.13
C HIS A 191 -10.69 23.55 -30.72
N CYS A 192 -10.63 22.29 -30.31
CA CYS A 192 -10.05 21.90 -29.04
C CYS A 192 -8.55 21.65 -29.22
N VAL A 193 -7.74 22.22 -28.34
CA VAL A 193 -6.33 21.87 -28.17
C VAL A 193 -6.25 20.81 -27.08
N CYS A 194 -5.88 19.61 -27.48
CA CYS A 194 -5.89 18.45 -26.61
C CYS A 194 -4.72 18.45 -25.64
N ALA A 195 -4.97 17.92 -24.43
CA ALA A 195 -3.90 17.58 -23.50
C ALA A 195 -3.02 16.46 -24.09
N LEU A 196 -1.78 16.35 -23.62
CA LEU A 196 -0.86 15.29 -24.05
C LEU A 196 -1.52 13.91 -23.89
N GLY A 197 -1.39 13.06 -24.92
CA GLY A 197 -2.01 11.75 -24.99
C GLY A 197 -3.44 11.72 -25.54
N TRP A 198 -4.06 12.86 -25.84
CA TRP A 198 -5.43 12.90 -26.38
C TRP A 198 -5.45 13.41 -27.82
N THR A 199 -6.41 12.92 -28.60
CA THR A 199 -6.61 13.28 -30.01
C THR A 199 -8.09 13.46 -30.35
N GLY A 200 -8.35 13.81 -31.60
CA GLY A 200 -9.68 14.05 -32.14
C GLY A 200 -10.18 15.48 -31.92
N ASN A 201 -11.27 15.82 -32.61
CA ASN A 201 -11.79 17.20 -32.62
C ASN A 201 -12.31 17.68 -31.25
N THR A 202 -12.68 16.76 -30.36
CA THR A 202 -13.19 17.04 -29.02
C THR A 202 -12.25 16.57 -27.91
N CYS A 203 -11.08 16.02 -28.26
CA CYS A 203 -10.09 15.49 -27.32
C CYS A 203 -10.61 14.36 -26.41
N LEU A 204 -11.58 13.57 -26.89
CA LEU A 204 -12.16 12.43 -26.16
C LEU A 204 -11.51 11.09 -26.51
N GLU A 205 -10.64 11.06 -27.52
CA GLU A 205 -9.98 9.85 -27.97
C GLU A 205 -8.58 9.79 -27.37
N ASN A 206 -8.26 8.69 -26.68
CA ASN A 206 -6.89 8.43 -26.23
C ASN A 206 -6.04 8.08 -27.45
N ILE A 207 -4.82 8.63 -27.52
CA ILE A 207 -3.83 8.20 -28.51
C ILE A 207 -3.39 6.79 -28.09
N ASN A 208 -3.55 5.83 -29.00
CA ASN A 208 -3.07 4.48 -28.76
C ASN A 208 -1.54 4.44 -28.86
N ASP A 209 -0.88 4.55 -27.71
CA ASP A 209 0.59 4.57 -27.60
C ASP A 209 1.21 3.24 -28.08
N CYS A 210 0.43 2.15 -28.13
CA CYS A 210 0.87 0.82 -28.58
C CYS A 210 0.95 0.65 -30.12
N GLU A 211 0.39 1.57 -30.91
CA GLU A 211 0.58 1.52 -32.39
C GLU A 211 1.98 1.93 -32.80
N ILE A 212 2.65 2.74 -31.96
CA ILE A 212 4.01 3.25 -32.20
C ILE A 212 5.04 2.44 -31.40
N ASN A 213 4.71 2.07 -30.16
CA ASN A 213 5.63 1.40 -29.25
C ASN A 213 5.43 -0.12 -29.26
N GLN A 214 6.46 -0.85 -29.68
CA GLN A 214 6.41 -2.31 -29.79
C GLN A 214 7.14 -2.95 -28.62
N CYS A 215 6.37 -3.61 -27.74
CA CYS A 215 6.92 -4.52 -26.74
C CYS A 215 7.62 -5.70 -27.42
N GLN A 216 8.75 -6.16 -26.87
CA GLN A 216 9.56 -7.22 -27.46
C GLN A 216 9.13 -8.61 -26.98
N HIS A 217 9.67 -9.65 -27.62
CA HIS A 217 9.53 -11.06 -27.21
C HIS A 217 8.07 -11.55 -27.02
N GLY A 218 7.13 -10.97 -27.76
CA GLY A 218 5.70 -11.34 -27.70
C GLY A 218 4.98 -10.81 -26.45
N ALA A 219 5.57 -9.84 -25.74
CA ALA A 219 4.92 -9.13 -24.65
C ALA A 219 3.67 -8.36 -25.12
N THR A 220 2.71 -8.20 -24.22
CA THR A 220 1.45 -7.49 -24.52
C THR A 220 1.62 -6.01 -24.19
N CYS A 221 1.23 -5.12 -25.11
CA CYS A 221 1.23 -3.68 -24.83
C CYS A 221 -0.11 -3.26 -24.23
N GLU A 222 -0.05 -2.58 -23.09
CA GLU A 222 -1.18 -1.92 -22.45
C GLU A 222 -1.11 -0.41 -22.69
N ASP A 223 -2.14 0.11 -23.35
CA ASP A 223 -2.30 1.53 -23.62
C ASP A 223 -2.72 2.30 -22.35
N GLY A 224 -2.20 3.51 -22.20
CA GLY A 224 -2.51 4.43 -21.12
C GLY A 224 -2.61 5.86 -21.62
N ILE A 225 -2.88 6.81 -20.72
CA ILE A 225 -2.95 8.22 -21.13
C ILE A 225 -1.53 8.79 -21.21
N ASN A 226 -1.07 9.07 -22.44
CA ASN A 226 0.28 9.60 -22.72
C ASN A 226 1.40 8.71 -22.16
N LYS A 227 1.16 7.40 -22.13
CA LYS A 227 2.07 6.39 -21.60
C LYS A 227 1.59 5.03 -22.07
N TYR A 228 2.52 4.09 -22.18
CA TYR A 228 2.22 2.68 -22.37
C TYR A 228 2.95 1.84 -21.33
N SER A 229 2.52 0.61 -21.15
CA SER A 229 3.19 -0.41 -20.34
C SER A 229 3.32 -1.69 -21.16
N CYS A 230 4.43 -2.41 -20.98
CA CYS A 230 4.62 -3.72 -21.59
C CYS A 230 4.49 -4.81 -20.52
N ASP A 231 3.52 -5.69 -20.70
CA ASP A 231 3.36 -6.89 -19.89
C ASP A 231 4.27 -7.98 -20.41
N CYS A 232 5.41 -8.13 -19.75
CA CYS A 232 6.44 -9.07 -20.14
C CYS A 232 5.98 -10.52 -19.95
N VAL A 233 6.31 -11.36 -20.94
CA VAL A 233 6.20 -12.81 -20.78
C VAL A 233 7.21 -13.29 -19.71
N PRO A 234 6.93 -14.40 -19.01
CA PRO A 234 7.86 -14.94 -18.02
C PRO A 234 9.27 -15.12 -18.59
N GLY A 235 10.29 -14.63 -17.86
CA GLY A 235 11.68 -14.67 -18.30
C GLY A 235 12.22 -13.40 -18.94
N TYR A 236 11.41 -12.36 -19.09
CA TYR A 236 11.87 -11.08 -19.64
C TYR A 236 11.53 -9.93 -18.69
N GLU A 237 12.40 -8.93 -18.65
CA GLU A 237 12.27 -7.70 -17.88
C GLU A 237 12.67 -6.47 -18.71
N GLY A 238 12.50 -5.29 -18.12
CA GLY A 238 12.75 -4.01 -18.78
C GLY A 238 11.48 -3.32 -19.29
N PRO A 239 11.55 -2.02 -19.63
CA PRO A 239 10.40 -1.24 -20.06
C PRO A 239 9.78 -1.72 -21.40
N LEU A 240 10.56 -2.42 -22.23
CA LEU A 240 10.11 -3.02 -23.49
C LEU A 240 10.17 -4.54 -23.45
N CYS A 241 10.40 -5.15 -22.28
CA CYS A 241 10.65 -6.59 -22.13
C CYS A 241 11.83 -7.07 -22.99
N GLU A 242 12.84 -6.21 -23.14
CA GLU A 242 14.00 -6.41 -24.01
C GLU A 242 15.14 -7.20 -23.33
N VAL A 243 15.10 -7.28 -22.01
CA VAL A 243 16.14 -7.94 -21.21
C VAL A 243 15.66 -9.34 -20.86
N GLU A 244 16.42 -10.36 -21.20
CA GLU A 244 16.17 -11.70 -20.69
C GLU A 244 16.70 -11.81 -19.26
N ILE A 245 15.88 -12.39 -18.38
CA ILE A 245 16.19 -12.58 -16.97
C ILE A 245 17.11 -13.78 -16.87
N ASN A 246 18.29 -13.59 -16.28
CA ASN A 246 19.13 -14.72 -15.91
C ASN A 246 18.69 -15.26 -14.55
N GLU A 247 17.85 -16.30 -14.52
CA GLU A 247 17.33 -16.89 -13.30
C GLU A 247 18.43 -17.52 -12.43
N CYS A 248 19.56 -17.90 -13.04
CA CYS A 248 20.73 -18.43 -12.33
C CYS A 248 21.46 -17.38 -11.47
N SER A 249 21.27 -16.08 -11.70
CA SER A 249 21.86 -14.98 -10.92
C SER A 249 21.50 -15.06 -9.43
N SER A 250 20.33 -15.62 -9.12
CA SER A 250 19.84 -15.82 -7.75
C SER A 250 20.47 -17.03 -7.04
N SER A 251 21.31 -17.80 -7.73
CA SER A 251 21.89 -19.06 -7.26
C SER A 251 20.83 -20.04 -6.71
N PRO A 252 19.84 -20.46 -7.52
CA PRO A 252 18.73 -21.30 -7.05
C PRO A 252 19.15 -22.75 -6.75
N CYS A 253 20.16 -23.27 -7.45
CA CYS A 253 20.67 -24.63 -7.27
C CYS A 253 21.44 -24.79 -5.95
N ARG A 254 21.19 -25.88 -5.23
CA ARG A 254 21.80 -26.20 -3.93
C ARG A 254 22.82 -27.35 -4.05
N ASN A 255 23.57 -27.60 -2.98
CA ASN A 255 24.46 -28.76 -2.82
C ASN A 255 25.54 -28.92 -3.92
N GLY A 256 26.03 -27.81 -4.48
CA GLY A 256 27.07 -27.84 -5.52
C GLY A 256 26.57 -28.19 -6.92
N ALA A 257 25.25 -28.21 -7.13
CA ALA A 257 24.65 -28.39 -8.44
C ALA A 257 24.97 -27.21 -9.39
N THR A 258 25.08 -27.50 -10.68
CA THR A 258 25.34 -26.49 -11.72
C THR A 258 24.03 -25.91 -12.23
N CYS A 259 23.90 -24.59 -12.25
CA CYS A 259 22.73 -23.90 -12.79
C CYS A 259 22.91 -23.63 -14.29
N VAL A 260 21.86 -23.92 -15.06
CA VAL A 260 21.75 -23.58 -16.47
C VAL A 260 20.56 -22.66 -16.65
N ASP A 261 20.86 -21.50 -17.23
CA ASP A 261 19.90 -20.45 -17.55
C ASP A 261 19.12 -20.83 -18.83
N LEU A 262 17.80 -20.71 -18.79
CA LEU A 262 16.91 -21.02 -19.92
C LEU A 262 15.85 -19.92 -20.01
N SER A 263 15.28 -19.70 -21.19
CA SER A 263 14.29 -18.63 -21.33
C SER A 263 13.06 -18.88 -20.44
N GLY A 264 12.89 -18.03 -19.41
CA GLY A 264 11.77 -18.05 -18.47
C GLY A 264 11.83 -19.07 -17.34
N HIS A 265 12.94 -19.80 -17.19
CA HIS A 265 13.15 -20.75 -16.10
C HIS A 265 14.61 -21.16 -15.99
N PHE A 266 15.00 -21.81 -14.90
CA PHE A 266 16.34 -22.41 -14.78
C PHE A 266 16.27 -23.93 -14.75
N SER A 267 17.39 -24.59 -15.04
CA SER A 267 17.57 -26.02 -14.82
C SER A 267 18.80 -26.27 -13.95
N CYS A 268 18.64 -27.04 -12.88
CA CYS A 268 19.76 -27.46 -12.03
C CYS A 268 20.23 -28.87 -12.43
N HIS A 269 21.50 -28.98 -12.82
CA HIS A 269 22.16 -30.27 -12.95
C HIS A 269 22.68 -30.73 -11.58
N CYS A 270 21.93 -31.64 -10.95
CA CYS A 270 22.22 -32.12 -9.61
C CYS A 270 23.50 -32.97 -9.56
N THR A 271 24.27 -32.79 -8.50
CA THR A 271 25.34 -33.73 -8.12
C THR A 271 24.74 -35.06 -7.65
N ALA A 272 25.52 -36.14 -7.73
CA ALA A 272 25.10 -37.46 -7.27
C ALA A 272 24.54 -37.42 -5.83
N GLY A 273 23.44 -38.14 -5.58
CA GLY A 273 22.76 -38.20 -4.28
C GLY A 273 21.74 -37.08 -4.01
N PHE A 274 21.50 -36.16 -4.96
CA PHE A 274 20.48 -35.11 -4.84
C PHE A 274 19.50 -35.08 -6.02
N LYS A 275 18.24 -34.73 -5.74
CA LYS A 275 17.16 -34.62 -6.72
C LYS A 275 16.27 -33.39 -6.47
N GLY A 276 15.34 -33.17 -7.38
CA GLY A 276 14.39 -32.05 -7.36
C GLY A 276 14.89 -30.85 -8.17
N GLU A 277 13.99 -29.90 -8.44
CA GLU A 277 14.24 -28.74 -9.31
C GLU A 277 15.43 -27.88 -8.86
N THR A 278 15.66 -27.78 -7.54
CA THR A 278 16.78 -27.03 -6.94
C THR A 278 17.90 -27.93 -6.39
N CYS A 279 17.84 -29.25 -6.63
CA CYS A 279 18.78 -30.23 -6.08
C CYS A 279 18.92 -30.17 -4.55
N SER A 280 17.85 -29.78 -3.87
CA SER A 280 17.81 -29.61 -2.40
C SER A 280 17.41 -30.88 -1.67
N VAL A 281 16.80 -31.84 -2.37
CA VAL A 281 16.29 -33.07 -1.78
C VAL A 281 17.38 -34.14 -1.90
N ARG A 282 17.82 -34.70 -0.77
CA ARG A 282 18.68 -35.89 -0.78
C ARG A 282 17.89 -37.07 -1.36
N ILE A 283 18.51 -37.82 -2.27
CA ILE A 283 17.93 -39.08 -2.75
C ILE A 283 17.92 -40.04 -1.55
N ASN A 284 16.80 -40.70 -1.32
CA ASN A 284 16.73 -41.85 -0.43
C ASN A 284 16.62 -43.07 -1.34
N GLU A 285 17.76 -43.69 -1.57
CA GLU A 285 17.92 -44.85 -2.45
C GLU A 285 17.19 -46.09 -1.89
N CYS A 286 16.85 -46.10 -0.60
CA CYS A 286 16.08 -47.17 0.04
C CYS A 286 14.55 -47.01 -0.11
N GLN A 287 14.05 -45.87 -0.58
CA GLN A 287 12.61 -45.59 -0.69
C GLN A 287 11.89 -46.60 -1.60
N ASP A 288 12.53 -47.02 -2.69
CA ASP A 288 11.97 -47.96 -3.66
C ASP A 288 12.21 -49.43 -3.29
N ARG A 289 12.72 -49.69 -2.08
CA ARG A 289 13.01 -51.04 -1.55
C ARG A 289 13.86 -51.87 -2.52
N PRO A 290 15.08 -51.40 -2.85
CA PRO A 290 15.92 -52.05 -3.87
C PRO A 290 16.43 -53.43 -3.44
N CYS A 291 16.41 -53.77 -2.15
CA CYS A 291 16.86 -55.07 -1.64
C CYS A 291 15.75 -56.13 -1.76
N TRP A 292 16.04 -57.19 -2.50
CA TRP A 292 15.13 -58.29 -2.81
C TRP A 292 15.19 -59.37 -1.72
N ASN A 293 14.29 -60.35 -1.80
CA ASN A 293 14.25 -61.53 -0.91
C ASN A 293 14.23 -61.22 0.60
N GLY A 294 13.72 -60.05 0.98
CA GLY A 294 13.62 -59.63 2.38
C GLY A 294 14.89 -58.98 2.95
N GLY A 295 15.85 -58.60 2.09
CA GLY A 295 17.03 -57.83 2.50
C GLY A 295 16.67 -56.47 3.10
N THR A 296 17.48 -56.02 4.05
CA THR A 296 17.33 -54.71 4.68
C THR A 296 18.20 -53.68 3.97
N CYS A 297 17.61 -52.57 3.53
CA CYS A 297 18.33 -51.48 2.90
C CYS A 297 18.87 -50.49 3.93
N GLU A 298 20.13 -50.12 3.80
CA GLU A 298 20.79 -49.09 4.62
C GLU A 298 21.42 -48.03 3.71
N GLU A 299 21.26 -46.75 4.06
CA GLU A 299 21.93 -45.66 3.35
C GLU A 299 23.43 -45.69 3.64
N ASP A 300 24.28 -45.59 2.60
CA ASP A 300 25.73 -45.64 2.71
C ASP A 300 26.38 -44.47 1.93
N ILE A 301 27.67 -44.20 2.16
CA ILE A 301 28.45 -43.11 1.54
C ILE A 301 28.46 -43.18 0.00
N SER A 302 28.26 -44.37 -0.59
CA SER A 302 28.13 -44.58 -2.03
C SER A 302 26.69 -44.65 -2.56
N GLY A 303 25.67 -44.39 -1.73
CA GLY A 303 24.25 -44.41 -2.07
C GLY A 303 23.44 -45.29 -1.11
N PHE A 304 23.47 -46.60 -1.31
CA PHE A 304 22.83 -47.58 -0.41
C PHE A 304 23.58 -48.91 -0.42
N SER A 305 23.33 -49.72 0.61
CA SER A 305 23.80 -51.10 0.76
C SER A 305 22.65 -52.01 1.19
N CYS A 306 22.66 -53.26 0.74
CA CYS A 306 21.66 -54.27 1.11
C CYS A 306 22.27 -55.31 2.05
N ASN A 307 21.70 -55.42 3.25
CA ASN A 307 22.00 -56.50 4.18
C ASN A 307 21.14 -57.71 3.84
N CYS A 308 21.76 -58.73 3.24
CA CYS A 308 21.08 -59.91 2.75
C CYS A 308 20.76 -60.91 3.87
N PRO A 309 19.57 -61.54 3.84
CA PRO A 309 19.26 -62.66 4.72
C PRO A 309 20.17 -63.85 4.43
N PHE A 310 20.29 -64.75 5.40
CA PHE A 310 21.01 -66.02 5.21
C PHE A 310 20.45 -66.76 3.99
N GLY A 311 21.33 -67.31 3.14
CA GLY A 311 20.97 -67.98 1.88
C GLY A 311 20.87 -67.05 0.65
N PHE A 312 21.06 -65.74 0.79
CA PHE A 312 21.05 -64.79 -0.34
C PHE A 312 22.32 -63.94 -0.40
N SER A 313 22.72 -63.59 -1.63
CA SER A 313 23.89 -62.78 -1.95
C SER A 313 23.63 -61.87 -3.16
N GLY A 314 24.60 -61.03 -3.51
CA GLY A 314 24.47 -60.00 -4.55
C GLY A 314 24.25 -58.60 -3.98
N GLN A 315 24.36 -57.57 -4.83
CA GLN A 315 24.23 -56.17 -4.40
C GLN A 315 22.80 -55.84 -3.94
N TYR A 316 21.81 -56.56 -4.49
CA TYR A 316 20.39 -56.39 -4.22
C TYR A 316 19.80 -57.62 -3.51
N CYS A 317 20.62 -58.56 -3.01
CA CYS A 317 20.18 -59.84 -2.45
C CYS A 317 19.37 -60.69 -3.43
N GLU A 318 19.65 -60.54 -4.72
CA GLU A 318 18.93 -61.15 -5.84
C GLU A 318 19.37 -62.59 -6.12
N THR A 319 20.55 -62.98 -5.63
CA THR A 319 21.16 -64.27 -5.92
C THR A 319 20.93 -65.22 -4.76
N GLU A 320 20.21 -66.31 -4.98
CA GLU A 320 20.15 -67.43 -4.05
C GLU A 320 21.53 -68.09 -3.97
N MET A 321 22.05 -68.30 -2.77
CA MET A 321 23.30 -69.00 -2.56
C MET A 321 23.09 -70.50 -2.77
N ASN A 322 24.14 -71.17 -3.26
CA ASN A 322 24.19 -72.62 -3.31
C ASN A 322 25.03 -73.11 -2.14
N GLU A 323 24.36 -73.53 -1.06
CA GLU A 323 24.98 -74.05 0.15
C GLU A 323 25.89 -75.27 -0.13
N CYS A 324 25.61 -76.02 -1.21
CA CYS A 324 26.45 -77.13 -1.66
C CYS A 324 27.81 -76.73 -2.24
N ASP A 325 28.03 -75.46 -2.62
CA ASP A 325 29.33 -75.00 -3.15
C ASP A 325 30.45 -75.12 -2.10
N SER A 326 30.09 -75.10 -0.82
CA SER A 326 31.02 -75.29 0.30
C SER A 326 31.39 -76.77 0.54
N ALA A 327 30.80 -77.70 -0.22
CA ALA A 327 30.94 -79.15 -0.07
C ALA A 327 30.72 -79.65 1.37
N PRO A 328 29.54 -79.39 1.99
CA PRO A 328 29.29 -79.74 3.39
C PRO A 328 29.11 -81.24 3.62
N CYS A 329 28.59 -81.97 2.62
CA CYS A 329 28.32 -83.41 2.72
C CYS A 329 29.62 -84.23 2.63
N LEU A 330 29.85 -85.11 3.62
CA LEU A 330 31.06 -85.91 3.76
C LEU A 330 30.87 -87.34 3.24
N ASN A 331 31.97 -88.11 3.23
CA ASN A 331 31.97 -89.54 2.89
C ASN A 331 31.35 -89.90 1.53
N GLY A 332 31.43 -88.98 0.55
CA GLY A 332 30.91 -89.19 -0.80
C GLY A 332 29.39 -89.03 -0.93
N ALA A 333 28.74 -88.44 0.07
CA ALA A 333 27.33 -88.08 0.03
C ALA A 333 27.01 -87.05 -1.07
N VAL A 334 25.80 -87.15 -1.61
CA VAL A 334 25.30 -86.21 -2.62
C VAL A 334 24.64 -85.03 -1.90
N CYS A 335 25.14 -83.83 -2.14
CA CYS A 335 24.53 -82.60 -1.65
C CYS A 335 23.42 -82.15 -2.58
N GLN A 336 22.23 -81.90 -2.04
CA GLN A 336 21.15 -81.21 -2.71
C GLN A 336 20.98 -79.83 -2.09
N ASN A 337 20.95 -78.81 -2.96
CA ASN A 337 20.66 -77.46 -2.55
C ASN A 337 19.15 -77.27 -2.42
N ASP A 338 18.72 -76.67 -1.31
CA ASP A 338 17.34 -76.26 -1.08
C ASP A 338 17.28 -74.77 -0.71
N VAL A 339 16.08 -74.18 -0.67
CA VAL A 339 15.94 -72.75 -0.38
C VAL A 339 16.35 -72.47 1.07
N ASN A 340 17.45 -71.72 1.26
CA ASN A 340 18.08 -71.41 2.56
C ASN A 340 18.56 -72.64 3.36
N SER A 341 18.83 -73.77 2.70
CA SER A 341 19.27 -75.01 3.36
C SER A 341 19.95 -75.94 2.36
N TYR A 342 20.54 -77.02 2.86
CA TYR A 342 20.97 -78.14 2.04
C TYR A 342 20.61 -79.44 2.72
N ASP A 343 20.45 -80.50 1.92
CA ASP A 343 20.24 -81.86 2.39
C ASP A 343 21.36 -82.76 1.85
N CYS A 344 21.94 -83.57 2.73
CA CYS A 344 22.94 -84.57 2.36
C CYS A 344 22.29 -85.95 2.25
N PHE A 345 22.33 -86.53 1.06
CA PHE A 345 21.90 -87.92 0.86
C PHE A 345 23.06 -88.86 1.17
N CYS A 346 22.99 -89.48 2.35
CA CYS A 346 24.03 -90.36 2.84
C CYS A 346 24.09 -91.68 2.06
N PRO A 347 25.29 -92.13 1.66
CA PRO A 347 25.51 -93.49 1.20
C PRO A 347 25.16 -94.49 2.30
N GLU A 348 24.89 -95.74 1.92
CA GLU A 348 24.66 -96.82 2.89
C GLU A 348 25.83 -96.91 3.90
N GLY A 349 25.50 -97.12 5.17
CA GLY A 349 26.47 -97.16 6.26
C GLY A 349 26.86 -95.81 6.86
N PHE A 350 26.38 -94.67 6.33
CA PHE A 350 26.61 -93.35 6.93
C PHE A 350 25.31 -92.68 7.39
N GLU A 351 25.40 -91.93 8.49
CA GLU A 351 24.30 -91.13 9.04
C GLU A 351 24.80 -89.76 9.53
N GLY A 352 23.87 -88.93 10.02
CA GLY A 352 24.12 -87.55 10.43
C GLY A 352 23.72 -86.53 9.36
N PRO A 353 23.57 -85.25 9.73
CA PRO A 353 23.14 -84.19 8.82
C PRO A 353 24.11 -83.96 7.67
N ASN A 354 25.40 -84.29 7.84
CA ASN A 354 26.43 -84.18 6.82
C ASN A 354 27.00 -85.54 6.41
N CYS A 355 26.33 -86.65 6.78
CA CYS A 355 26.80 -88.01 6.57
C CYS A 355 28.18 -88.27 7.17
N GLU A 356 28.48 -87.61 8.29
CA GLU A 356 29.77 -87.62 8.97
C GLU A 356 29.96 -88.82 9.91
N ILE A 357 28.89 -89.55 10.21
CA ILE A 357 28.87 -90.62 11.20
C ILE A 357 28.85 -91.96 10.45
N ASN A 358 29.78 -92.88 10.75
CA ASN A 358 29.65 -94.27 10.32
C ASN A 358 28.62 -94.96 11.23
N PHE A 359 27.59 -95.55 10.65
CA PHE A 359 26.53 -96.25 11.38
C PHE A 359 27.10 -97.53 11.99
N ASP A 360 27.21 -97.57 13.33
CA ASP A 360 27.83 -98.72 14.03
C ASP A 360 26.81 -99.84 14.25
N GLU A 361 26.78 -100.82 13.34
CA GLU A 361 25.89 -101.99 13.46
C GLU A 361 26.15 -102.82 14.73
N CYS A 362 27.37 -102.76 15.31
CA CYS A 362 27.69 -103.52 16.52
C CYS A 362 26.90 -103.05 17.75
N THR A 363 26.46 -101.79 17.77
CA THR A 363 25.63 -101.26 18.86
C THR A 363 24.21 -101.84 18.90
N TYR A 364 23.75 -102.42 17.78
CA TYR A 364 22.40 -102.99 17.64
C TYR A 364 22.34 -104.49 17.95
N GLY A 365 23.47 -105.12 18.30
CA GLY A 365 23.50 -106.47 18.83
C GLY A 365 23.30 -107.59 17.79
N PHE A 366 23.77 -107.40 16.55
CA PHE A 366 23.66 -108.42 15.50
C PHE A 366 24.53 -109.67 15.75
N CYS A 367 25.65 -109.53 16.48
CA CYS A 367 26.50 -110.66 16.85
C CYS A 367 26.02 -111.34 18.13
N LYS A 368 26.04 -112.68 18.18
CA LYS A 368 25.67 -113.45 19.37
C LYS A 368 26.49 -113.06 20.60
N SER A 369 25.85 -113.07 21.78
CA SER A 369 26.51 -112.81 23.06
C SER A 369 27.81 -113.60 23.21
N ASN A 370 28.90 -112.90 23.57
CA ASN A 370 30.27 -113.43 23.71
C ASN A 370 31.10 -113.57 22.41
N SER A 371 30.62 -113.00 21.29
CA SER A 371 31.44 -112.76 20.10
C SER A 371 32.03 -111.33 20.10
N THR A 372 33.08 -111.09 19.31
CA THR A 372 33.63 -109.74 19.09
C THR A 372 33.08 -109.19 17.78
N CYS A 373 32.36 -108.07 17.84
CA CYS A 373 31.87 -107.37 16.66
C CYS A 373 32.88 -106.33 16.19
N LEU A 374 33.13 -106.28 14.88
CA LEU A 374 33.88 -105.23 14.21
C LEU A 374 32.94 -104.49 13.26
N ASP A 375 32.80 -103.19 13.51
CA ASP A 375 32.10 -102.23 12.66
C ASP A 375 32.86 -102.04 11.34
N LEU A 376 32.14 -102.05 10.22
CA LEU A 376 32.64 -101.78 8.87
C LEU A 376 31.71 -100.76 8.20
N VAL A 377 32.10 -100.23 7.05
CA VAL A 377 31.22 -99.32 6.32
C VAL A 377 30.10 -100.12 5.66
N ALA A 378 28.85 -99.84 6.06
CA ALA A 378 27.63 -100.50 5.59
C ALA A 378 27.57 -102.03 5.87
N ASP A 379 28.40 -102.51 6.78
CA ASP A 379 28.53 -103.92 7.09
C ASP A 379 29.12 -104.14 8.48
N TYR A 380 29.05 -105.36 8.98
CA TYR A 380 29.73 -105.75 10.21
C TYR A 380 30.30 -107.15 10.11
N SER A 381 31.31 -107.42 10.92
CA SER A 381 31.91 -108.74 11.04
C SER A 381 31.89 -109.22 12.48
N CYS A 382 31.32 -110.40 12.71
CA CYS A 382 31.37 -111.07 14.00
C CYS A 382 32.50 -112.11 14.02
N ALA A 383 33.43 -111.97 14.96
CA ALA A 383 34.41 -113.01 15.27
C ALA A 383 33.75 -114.07 16.16
N CYS A 384 33.46 -115.23 15.58
CA CYS A 384 32.71 -116.28 16.28
C CYS A 384 33.53 -117.01 17.34
N PRO A 385 32.93 -117.29 18.53
CA PRO A 385 33.52 -118.20 19.48
C PRO A 385 33.66 -119.61 18.89
N PRO A 386 34.60 -120.44 19.39
CA PRO A 386 34.72 -121.84 18.98
C PRO A 386 33.38 -122.58 19.10
N GLY A 387 33.03 -123.36 18.08
CA GLY A 387 31.74 -124.05 17.99
C GLY A 387 30.62 -123.26 17.30
N PHE A 388 30.81 -121.98 16.93
CA PHE A 388 29.81 -121.20 16.20
C PHE A 388 30.25 -120.78 14.79
N THR A 389 29.29 -120.69 13.89
CA THR A 389 29.46 -120.24 12.49
C THR A 389 28.33 -119.28 12.10
N ASP A 390 28.32 -118.86 10.83
CA ASP A 390 27.50 -117.78 10.22
C ASP A 390 27.95 -116.33 10.54
N LYS A 391 27.35 -115.35 9.84
CA LYS A 391 27.70 -113.92 9.95
C LYS A 391 27.45 -113.36 11.36
N ASN A 392 26.51 -113.93 12.10
CA ASN A 392 26.03 -113.46 13.40
C ASN A 392 26.49 -114.38 14.55
N CYS A 393 27.31 -115.39 14.25
CA CYS A 393 27.75 -116.44 15.16
C CYS A 393 26.58 -117.15 15.86
N SER A 394 25.47 -117.31 15.15
CA SER A 394 24.21 -117.83 15.73
C SER A 394 24.06 -119.33 15.54
N THR A 395 24.66 -119.89 14.50
CA THR A 395 24.58 -121.30 14.14
C THR A 395 25.68 -122.10 14.84
N ASP A 396 25.30 -123.15 15.56
CA ASP A 396 26.21 -124.12 16.17
C ASP A 396 26.85 -125.00 15.08
N ILE A 397 28.14 -125.29 15.20
CA ILE A 397 28.88 -126.18 14.30
C ILE A 397 28.56 -127.61 14.72
N ASP A 398 28.14 -128.46 13.78
CA ASP A 398 27.98 -129.89 14.05
C ASP A 398 29.36 -130.59 13.93
N GLU A 399 30.05 -130.80 15.04
CA GLU A 399 31.36 -131.48 15.05
C GLU A 399 31.25 -132.95 14.62
N CYS A 400 30.07 -133.56 14.75
CA CYS A 400 29.79 -134.93 14.35
C CYS A 400 29.69 -135.11 12.82
N SER A 401 29.45 -134.04 12.06
CA SER A 401 29.45 -134.07 10.58
C SER A 401 30.76 -134.62 9.99
N SER A 402 31.88 -134.43 10.68
CA SER A 402 33.20 -134.94 10.29
C SER A 402 33.39 -136.45 10.52
N LYS A 403 32.40 -137.11 11.15
CA LYS A 403 32.41 -138.52 11.58
C LYS A 403 33.65 -138.86 12.42
N PRO A 404 33.87 -138.17 13.56
CA PRO A 404 35.08 -138.35 14.34
C PRO A 404 35.11 -139.66 15.15
N CYS A 405 33.94 -140.23 15.49
CA CYS A 405 33.83 -141.47 16.26
C CYS A 405 34.18 -142.70 15.43
N LYS A 406 35.15 -143.50 15.90
CA LYS A 406 35.60 -144.74 15.24
C LYS A 406 34.90 -145.98 15.81
N ASN A 407 34.97 -147.10 15.09
CA ASN A 407 34.45 -148.42 15.51
C ASN A 407 32.94 -148.48 15.76
N GLY A 408 32.15 -147.64 15.09
CA GLY A 408 30.67 -147.69 15.14
C GLY A 408 30.02 -146.95 16.31
N GLY A 409 30.78 -146.18 17.11
CA GLY A 409 30.23 -145.37 18.20
C GLY A 409 29.29 -144.25 17.70
N HIS A 410 28.27 -143.93 18.51
CA HIS A 410 27.33 -142.83 18.23
C HIS A 410 27.95 -141.50 18.66
N CYS A 411 27.96 -140.53 17.74
CA CYS A 411 28.46 -139.18 18.01
C CYS A 411 27.33 -138.30 18.57
N HIS A 412 27.63 -137.54 19.62
CA HIS A 412 26.77 -136.51 20.21
C HIS A 412 27.44 -135.16 20.02
N ASP A 413 26.70 -134.25 19.40
CA ASP A 413 27.11 -132.90 19.09
C ASP A 413 27.06 -132.01 20.36
N LEU A 414 28.10 -131.22 20.60
CA LEU A 414 28.23 -130.32 21.75
C LEU A 414 28.88 -129.00 21.29
N ILE A 415 28.69 -127.90 22.02
CA ILE A 415 29.22 -126.60 21.59
C ILE A 415 30.76 -126.62 21.56
N GLY A 416 31.34 -126.63 20.36
CA GLY A 416 32.78 -126.59 20.12
C GLY A 416 33.52 -127.90 20.40
N GLU A 417 32.80 -128.99 20.66
CA GLU A 417 33.36 -130.31 20.98
C GLU A 417 32.38 -131.45 20.60
N PHE A 418 32.82 -132.70 20.70
CA PHE A 418 31.92 -133.84 20.45
C PHE A 418 32.15 -134.94 21.48
N TYR A 419 31.10 -135.73 21.74
CA TYR A 419 31.16 -136.88 22.62
C TYR A 419 30.77 -138.17 21.88
N CYS A 420 31.60 -139.22 21.97
CA CYS A 420 31.30 -140.52 21.39
C CYS A 420 30.81 -141.49 22.47
N SER A 421 29.60 -142.03 22.32
CA SER A 421 29.14 -143.17 23.13
C SER A 421 29.35 -144.49 22.38
N CYS A 422 29.81 -145.51 23.10
CA CYS A 422 30.11 -146.84 22.56
C CYS A 422 28.86 -147.66 22.25
#